data_AF-A0A512CJ16-F1
#
_entry.id   AF-A0A512CJ16-F1
#
_cell.length_a   1.000
_cell.length_b   1.000
_cell.length_c   1.000
_cell.angle_alpha   90.00
_cell.angle_beta   90.00
_cell.angle_gamma   90.00
#
_symmetry.space_group_name_H-M   'P 1'
#
loop_
_entity.id
_entity.type
_entity.pdbx_description
1 polymer ?
#
loop_
_entity_poly.entity_id
_entity_poly.type
_entity_poly.pdbx_seq_one_letter_code
_entity_poly.pdbx_strand_id
1 'polypeptide(L)'
;MKNIEILPKDIWNEDKLSKVDEFIKKHSDNQSKERKIKNKLLSIQYKLEDYIDKDEIKEDEVLEILDFVKMYLKALDITKKDLAKYFGMKDSNLHKYLTGKRKLNSEVVLKISSFSRTKPEYWYRVQVKNEIAKLSKENTKEYDKYDYERLLSL
;
A
#
# COMPACT_ATOMS: atom_id res chain seq x y z
N MET A 1 51.08 -0.83 1.87
CA MET A 1 49.88 0.04 1.99
C MET A 1 49.27 -0.21 3.36
N LYS A 2 48.97 0.83 4.15
CA LYS A 2 48.23 0.65 5.41
C LYS A 2 46.78 0.32 5.06
N ASN A 3 46.28 -0.81 5.51
CA ASN A 3 44.85 -1.12 5.44
C ASN A 3 44.13 -0.13 6.37
N ILE A 4 43.33 0.75 5.79
CA ILE A 4 42.46 1.65 6.54
C ILE A 4 41.16 0.87 6.76
N GLU A 5 40.89 0.49 8.01
CA GLU A 5 39.62 -0.11 8.39
C GLU A 5 38.54 0.98 8.35
N ILE A 6 37.55 0.80 7.48
CA ILE A 6 36.42 1.74 7.36
C ILE A 6 35.37 1.32 8.40
N LEU A 7 35.10 2.19 9.36
CA LEU A 7 34.08 1.93 10.37
C LEU A 7 32.69 2.35 9.85
N PRO A 8 31.59 1.75 10.34
CA PRO A 8 30.24 2.13 9.93
C PRO A 8 29.95 3.63 10.10
N LYS A 9 30.47 4.27 11.14
CA LYS A 9 30.37 5.72 11.38
C LYS A 9 31.05 6.57 10.29
N ASP A 10 32.05 6.01 9.61
CA ASP A 10 32.74 6.69 8.52
C ASP A 10 31.94 6.59 7.21
N ILE A 11 31.04 5.61 7.09
CA ILE A 11 30.13 5.44 5.95
C ILE A 11 28.85 6.26 6.16
N TRP A 12 28.25 6.14 7.34
CA TRP A 12 26.97 6.74 7.72
C TRP A 12 27.15 8.05 8.50
N ASN A 13 27.91 8.99 7.93
CA ASN A 13 28.01 10.35 8.49
C ASN A 13 27.09 11.34 7.76
N GLU A 14 26.69 12.41 8.45
CA GLU A 14 25.75 13.40 7.92
C GLU A 14 26.25 14.07 6.63
N ASP A 15 27.55 14.33 6.52
CA ASP A 15 28.18 14.92 5.33
C ASP A 15 28.09 14.03 4.09
N LYS A 16 28.21 12.71 4.24
CA LYS A 16 28.08 11.76 3.13
C LYS A 16 26.62 11.56 2.76
N LEU A 17 25.73 11.49 3.74
CA LEU A 17 24.29 11.41 3.52
C LEU A 17 23.76 12.62 2.75
N SER A 18 24.18 13.83 3.14
CA SER A 18 23.79 15.06 2.44
C SER A 18 24.29 15.10 0.99
N LYS A 19 25.52 14.66 0.73
CA LYS A 19 26.05 14.52 -0.64
C LYS A 19 25.29 13.51 -1.49
N VAL A 20 24.84 12.41 -0.89
CA VAL A 20 23.99 11.42 -1.58
C VAL A 20 22.63 12.05 -1.92
N ASP A 21 22.02 12.77 -0.98
CA ASP A 21 20.74 13.46 -1.22
C ASP A 21 20.85 14.50 -2.33
N GLU A 22 21.91 15.29 -2.34
CA GLU A 22 22.20 16.26 -3.40
C GLU A 22 22.38 15.58 -4.76
N PHE A 23 23.14 14.47 -4.80
CA PHE A 23 23.33 13.69 -6.01
C PHE A 23 22.01 13.13 -6.55
N ILE A 24 21.17 12.56 -5.67
CA ILE A 24 19.85 12.03 -6.02
C ILE A 24 18.96 13.15 -6.56
N LYS A 25 18.91 14.31 -5.91
CA LYS A 25 18.13 15.47 -6.37
C LYS A 25 18.58 15.92 -7.75
N LYS A 26 19.88 16.14 -7.94
CA LYS A 26 20.46 16.56 -9.23
C LYS A 26 20.17 15.55 -10.33
N HIS A 27 20.29 14.25 -10.04
CA HIS A 27 19.97 13.21 -11.01
C HIS A 27 18.47 13.20 -11.34
N SER A 28 17.60 13.29 -10.33
CA SER A 28 16.14 13.35 -10.49
C SER A 28 15.73 14.56 -11.34
N ASP A 29 16.29 15.73 -11.11
CA ASP A 29 15.93 16.96 -11.83
C ASP A 29 16.12 16.84 -13.34
N ASN A 30 17.17 16.13 -13.77
CA ASN A 30 17.49 15.86 -15.17
C ASN A 30 16.62 14.77 -15.83
N GLN A 31 15.75 14.09 -15.09
CA GLN A 31 14.89 13.04 -15.64
C GLN A 31 13.66 13.61 -16.36
N SER A 32 13.20 12.90 -17.39
CA SER A 32 11.95 13.21 -18.08
C SER A 32 10.75 13.14 -17.13
N LYS A 33 9.65 13.82 -17.49
CA LYS A 33 8.42 13.80 -16.69
C LYS A 33 7.87 12.37 -16.56
N GLU A 34 7.91 11.60 -17.64
CA GLU A 34 7.47 10.21 -17.69
C GLU A 34 8.31 9.33 -16.75
N ARG A 35 9.62 9.54 -16.72
CA ARG A 35 10.52 8.83 -15.81
C ARG A 35 10.24 9.19 -14.35
N LYS A 36 10.03 10.47 -14.04
CA LYS A 36 9.62 10.92 -12.70
C LYS A 36 8.30 10.29 -12.25
N ILE A 37 7.30 10.25 -13.14
CA ILE A 37 6.03 9.56 -12.87
C ILE A 37 6.27 8.07 -12.63
N LYS A 38 7.00 7.38 -13.51
CA LYS A 38 7.31 5.95 -13.36
C LYS A 38 7.96 5.64 -12.01
N ASN A 39 8.90 6.48 -11.57
CA ASN A 39 9.56 6.30 -10.26
C ASN A 39 8.57 6.48 -9.10
N LYS A 40 7.68 7.49 -9.16
CA LYS A 40 6.62 7.65 -8.17
C LYS A 40 5.69 6.44 -8.14
N LEU A 41 5.24 5.95 -9.30
CA LEU A 41 4.37 4.77 -9.38
C LEU A 41 5.04 3.53 -8.80
N LEU A 42 6.32 3.32 -9.09
CA LEU A 42 7.11 2.21 -8.54
C LEU A 42 7.26 2.31 -7.02
N SER A 43 7.49 3.52 -6.48
CA SER A 43 7.55 3.72 -5.02
C SER A 43 6.23 3.36 -4.33
N ILE A 44 5.09 3.61 -4.97
CA ILE A 44 3.78 3.23 -4.43
C ILE A 44 3.60 1.71 -4.48
N GLN A 45 4.04 1.08 -5.57
CA GLN A 45 4.01 -0.37 -5.69
C GLN A 45 4.84 -1.04 -4.57
N TYR A 46 6.08 -0.61 -4.34
CA TYR A 46 6.91 -1.15 -3.26
C TYR A 46 6.28 -0.93 -1.89
N LYS A 47 5.73 0.27 -1.63
CA LYS A 47 5.01 0.52 -0.38
C LYS A 47 3.81 -0.42 -0.18
N LEU A 48 3.11 -0.77 -1.25
CA LEU A 48 2.01 -1.72 -1.22
C LEU A 48 2.52 -3.14 -0.94
N GLU A 49 3.60 -3.56 -1.60
CA GLU A 49 4.28 -4.84 -1.39
C GLU A 49 4.74 -4.99 0.06
N ASP A 50 5.47 -4.00 0.58
CA ASP A 50 5.91 -3.96 1.98
C ASP A 50 4.72 -4.06 2.95
N TYR A 51 3.63 -3.35 2.65
CA TYR A 51 2.43 -3.39 3.47
C TYR A 51 1.80 -4.79 3.51
N ILE A 52 1.65 -5.46 2.37
CA ILE A 52 1.03 -6.78 2.31
C ILE A 52 1.94 -7.89 2.84
N ASP A 53 3.25 -7.71 2.81
CA ASP A 53 4.24 -8.69 3.28
C ASP A 53 4.58 -8.55 4.77
N LYS A 54 4.25 -7.43 5.41
CA LYS A 54 4.49 -7.23 6.86
C LYS A 54 3.68 -8.21 7.73
N ASP A 55 4.32 -9.04 8.55
CA ASP A 55 3.62 -10.05 9.36
C ASP A 55 2.59 -9.45 10.34
N GLU A 56 2.98 -8.39 11.06
CA GLU A 56 2.12 -7.69 12.01
C GLU A 56 2.01 -6.21 11.67
N ILE A 57 0.79 -5.69 11.70
CA ILE A 57 0.50 -4.26 11.49
C ILE A 57 -0.10 -3.71 12.76
N LYS A 58 0.51 -2.63 13.26
CA LYS A 58 -0.07 -1.86 14.35
C LYS A 58 -1.26 -1.07 13.83
N GLU A 59 -2.18 -0.73 14.72
CA GLU A 59 -3.41 -0.03 14.36
C GLU A 59 -3.17 1.30 13.64
N ASP A 60 -2.16 2.06 14.07
CA ASP A 60 -1.74 3.33 13.49
C ASP A 60 -1.04 3.20 12.14
N GLU A 61 -0.68 1.97 11.75
CA GLU A 61 0.00 1.67 10.49
C GLU A 61 -0.94 1.10 9.42
N VAL A 62 -2.22 0.86 9.75
CA VAL A 62 -3.21 0.33 8.81
C VAL A 62 -3.44 1.32 7.67
N LEU A 63 -3.27 0.87 6.44
CA LEU A 63 -3.56 1.65 5.24
C LEU A 63 -4.77 1.08 4.52
N GLU A 64 -5.76 1.92 4.23
CA GLU A 64 -6.89 1.52 3.39
C GLU A 64 -6.46 1.50 1.91
N ILE A 65 -7.24 0.79 1.08
CA ILE A 65 -7.07 0.84 -0.38
C ILE A 65 -7.13 2.29 -0.88
N LEU A 66 -7.97 3.12 -0.27
CA LEU A 66 -8.09 4.55 -0.56
C LEU A 66 -6.74 5.28 -0.38
N ASP A 67 -5.93 4.92 0.60
CA ASP A 67 -4.68 5.62 0.87
C ASP A 67 -3.65 5.34 -0.22
N PHE A 68 -3.52 4.09 -0.67
CA PHE A 68 -2.73 3.76 -1.85
C PHE A 68 -3.25 4.47 -3.10
N VAL A 69 -4.58 4.47 -3.33
CA VAL A 69 -5.17 5.17 -4.48
C VAL A 69 -4.87 6.66 -4.45
N LYS A 70 -4.98 7.33 -3.29
CA LYS A 70 -4.61 8.74 -3.15
C LYS A 70 -3.16 9.00 -3.55
N MET A 71 -2.24 8.08 -3.28
CA MET A 71 -0.84 8.20 -3.72
C MET A 71 -0.75 8.18 -5.25
N TYR A 72 -1.47 7.27 -5.91
CA TYR A 72 -1.54 7.21 -7.39
C TYR A 72 -2.15 8.50 -7.97
N LEU A 73 -3.27 8.97 -7.40
CA LEU A 73 -3.94 10.21 -7.82
C LEU A 73 -2.99 11.42 -7.73
N LYS A 74 -2.26 11.55 -6.61
CA LYS A 74 -1.26 12.60 -6.40
C LYS A 74 -0.07 12.48 -7.37
N ALA A 75 0.39 11.27 -7.67
CA ALA A 75 1.51 11.04 -8.57
C ALA A 75 1.18 11.41 -10.03
N LEU A 76 -0.08 11.23 -10.42
CA LEU A 76 -0.59 11.44 -11.77
C LEU A 76 -1.32 12.78 -11.97
N ASP A 77 -1.48 13.56 -10.91
CA ASP A 77 -2.21 14.84 -10.90
C ASP A 77 -3.65 14.71 -11.41
N ILE A 78 -4.37 13.69 -10.92
CA ILE A 78 -5.78 13.43 -11.25
C ILE A 78 -6.64 13.38 -9.99
N THR A 79 -7.93 13.68 -10.13
CA THR A 79 -8.87 13.63 -9.01
C THR A 79 -9.52 12.25 -8.87
N LYS A 80 -10.08 11.97 -7.68
CA LYS A 80 -10.90 10.76 -7.46
C LYS A 80 -12.13 10.73 -8.38
N LYS A 81 -12.69 11.90 -8.70
CA LYS A 81 -13.82 12.05 -9.62
C LYS A 81 -13.43 11.65 -11.05
N ASP A 82 -12.23 12.04 -11.49
CA ASP A 82 -11.70 11.63 -12.80
C ASP A 82 -11.51 10.11 -12.86
N LEU A 83 -10.95 9.52 -11.81
CA LEU A 83 -10.80 8.06 -11.70
C LEU A 83 -12.16 7.35 -11.73
N ALA A 84 -13.15 7.84 -11.00
CA ALA A 84 -14.50 7.27 -11.00
C ALA A 84 -15.13 7.32 -12.40
N LYS A 85 -15.00 8.46 -13.08
CA LYS A 85 -15.45 8.63 -14.48
C LYS A 85 -14.72 7.65 -15.40
N TYR A 86 -13.40 7.52 -15.28
CA TYR A 86 -12.59 6.59 -16.07
C TYR A 86 -13.00 5.13 -15.83
N PHE A 87 -13.34 4.78 -14.58
CA PHE A 87 -13.85 3.46 -14.22
C PHE A 87 -15.33 3.24 -14.60
N GLY A 88 -15.99 4.22 -15.20
CA GLY A 88 -17.41 4.11 -15.56
C GLY A 88 -18.33 3.92 -14.35
N MET A 89 -18.02 4.54 -13.21
CA MET A 89 -18.80 4.40 -11.98
C MET A 89 -19.03 5.72 -11.25
N LYS A 90 -20.06 5.77 -10.40
CA LYS A 90 -20.32 6.94 -9.54
C LYS A 90 -19.20 7.09 -8.51
N ASP A 91 -18.79 8.33 -8.22
CA ASP A 91 -17.75 8.64 -7.22
C ASP A 91 -18.07 8.05 -5.84
N SER A 92 -19.34 8.14 -5.41
CA SER A 92 -19.81 7.55 -4.15
C SER A 92 -19.70 6.02 -4.14
N ASN A 93 -19.84 5.38 -5.30
CA ASN A 93 -19.71 3.94 -5.45
C ASN A 93 -18.24 3.52 -5.33
N LEU A 94 -17.36 4.20 -6.06
CA LEU A 94 -15.91 3.98 -5.99
C LEU A 94 -15.42 4.19 -4.54
N HIS A 95 -15.82 5.27 -3.90
CA HIS A 95 -15.42 5.60 -2.54
C HIS A 95 -15.78 4.49 -1.53
N LYS A 96 -16.95 3.85 -1.67
CA LYS A 96 -17.34 2.71 -0.81
C LYS A 96 -16.39 1.52 -0.94
N TYR A 97 -15.92 1.20 -2.15
CA TYR A 97 -14.92 0.15 -2.35
C TYR A 97 -13.56 0.54 -1.77
N LEU A 98 -13.09 1.75 -2.06
CA LEU A 98 -11.77 2.21 -1.62
C LEU A 98 -11.65 2.32 -0.09
N THR A 99 -12.74 2.63 0.61
CA THR A 99 -12.79 2.71 2.08
C THR A 99 -13.13 1.39 2.77
N GLY A 100 -13.27 0.29 2.02
CA GLY A 100 -13.68 -0.99 2.59
C GLY A 100 -15.13 -1.05 3.09
N LYS A 101 -15.94 0.01 2.93
CA LYS A 101 -17.41 -0.04 3.19
C LYS A 101 -18.12 -1.05 2.30
N ARG A 102 -17.54 -1.40 1.16
CA ARG A 102 -17.91 -2.55 0.34
C ARG A 102 -16.66 -3.34 -0.02
N LYS A 103 -16.72 -4.67 0.11
CA LYS A 103 -15.66 -5.56 -0.36
C LYS A 103 -15.43 -5.40 -1.85
N LEU A 104 -14.18 -5.45 -2.27
CA LEU A 104 -13.77 -5.45 -3.66
C LEU A 104 -14.41 -6.63 -4.40
N ASN A 105 -15.10 -6.34 -5.50
CA ASN A 105 -15.52 -7.35 -6.46
C ASN A 105 -14.49 -7.46 -7.60
N SER A 106 -14.60 -8.51 -8.39
CA SER A 106 -13.63 -8.79 -9.47
C SER A 106 -13.51 -7.64 -10.47
N GLU A 107 -14.62 -6.99 -10.82
CA GLU A 107 -14.63 -5.85 -11.75
C GLU A 107 -13.81 -4.67 -11.22
N VAL A 108 -14.02 -4.26 -9.96
CA VAL A 108 -13.28 -3.16 -9.35
C VAL A 108 -11.81 -3.51 -9.20
N VAL A 109 -11.49 -4.75 -8.80
CA VAL A 109 -10.10 -5.22 -8.70
C VAL A 109 -9.40 -5.17 -10.05
N LEU A 110 -10.04 -5.65 -11.12
CA LEU A 110 -9.45 -5.60 -12.45
C LEU A 110 -9.21 -4.15 -12.90
N LYS A 111 -10.18 -3.26 -12.68
CA LYS A 111 -10.04 -1.82 -13.01
C LYS A 111 -8.87 -1.16 -12.28
N ILE A 112 -8.78 -1.33 -10.95
CA ILE A 112 -7.69 -0.74 -10.16
C ILE A 112 -6.34 -1.37 -10.49
N SER A 113 -6.28 -2.68 -10.73
CA SER A 113 -5.07 -3.41 -11.13
C SER A 113 -4.52 -2.94 -12.47
N SER A 114 -5.39 -2.80 -13.47
CA SER A 114 -5.01 -2.29 -14.79
C SER A 114 -4.53 -0.85 -14.71
N PHE A 115 -5.21 0.00 -13.93
CA PHE A 115 -4.83 1.38 -13.72
C PHE A 115 -3.47 1.52 -13.00
N SER A 116 -3.27 0.75 -11.93
CA SER A 116 -2.07 0.85 -11.08
C SER A 116 -0.89 0.02 -11.58
N ARG A 117 -1.12 -0.86 -12.57
CA ARG A 117 -0.18 -1.91 -13.02
C ARG A 117 0.27 -2.83 -11.88
N THR A 118 -0.65 -3.11 -10.96
CA THR A 118 -0.44 -4.00 -9.81
C THR A 118 -1.25 -5.28 -10.03
N LYS A 119 -0.78 -6.43 -9.53
CA LYS A 119 -1.52 -7.68 -9.62
C LYS A 119 -2.86 -7.59 -8.84
N PRO A 120 -3.97 -8.16 -9.37
CA PRO A 120 -5.25 -8.26 -8.65
C PRO A 120 -5.14 -8.80 -7.23
N GLU A 121 -4.32 -9.83 -7.05
CA GLU A 121 -4.05 -10.47 -5.76
C GLU A 121 -3.62 -9.47 -4.69
N TYR A 122 -2.80 -8.48 -5.04
CA TYR A 122 -2.24 -7.54 -4.07
C TYR A 122 -3.33 -6.65 -3.46
N TRP A 123 -4.30 -6.23 -4.26
CA TRP A 123 -5.45 -5.46 -3.78
C TRP A 123 -6.34 -6.29 -2.85
N TYR A 124 -6.52 -7.58 -3.15
CA TYR A 124 -7.21 -8.49 -2.23
C TYR A 124 -6.43 -8.68 -0.93
N ARG A 125 -5.09 -8.82 -1.00
CA ARG A 125 -4.23 -8.96 0.18
C ARG A 125 -4.33 -7.73 1.09
N VAL A 126 -4.38 -6.51 0.54
CA VAL A 126 -4.66 -5.29 1.33
C VAL A 126 -6.01 -5.41 2.05
N GLN A 127 -7.08 -5.78 1.34
CA GLN A 127 -8.40 -5.92 1.97
C GLN A 127 -8.40 -6.97 3.08
N VAL A 128 -7.88 -8.16 2.81
CA VAL A 128 -7.85 -9.29 3.76
C VAL A 128 -7.04 -8.92 4.98
N LYS A 129 -5.87 -8.32 4.79
CA LYS A 129 -5.00 -7.86 5.88
C LYS A 129 -5.70 -6.85 6.78
N ASN A 130 -6.44 -5.90 6.20
CA ASN A 130 -7.21 -4.94 6.98
C ASN A 130 -8.41 -5.58 7.70
N GLU A 131 -9.03 -6.61 7.10
CA GLU A 131 -10.10 -7.38 7.75
C GLU A 131 -9.55 -8.19 8.93
N ILE A 132 -8.41 -8.86 8.78
CA ILE A 132 -7.72 -9.60 9.85
C ILE A 132 -7.34 -8.67 11.00
N ALA A 133 -6.80 -7.49 10.71
CA ALA A 133 -6.45 -6.49 11.72
C ALA A 133 -7.67 -5.94 12.49
N LYS A 134 -8.88 -6.05 11.93
CA LYS A 134 -10.12 -5.75 12.64
C LYS A 134 -10.59 -6.94 13.47
N LEU A 135 -10.52 -8.15 12.91
CA LEU A 135 -10.90 -9.38 13.60
C LEU A 135 -10.06 -9.64 14.85
N SER A 136 -8.77 -9.29 14.85
CA SER A 136 -7.90 -9.44 16.02
C SER A 136 -8.34 -8.60 17.23
N LYS A 137 -9.25 -7.64 17.04
CA LYS A 137 -9.82 -6.80 18.10
C LYS A 137 -11.15 -7.32 18.64
N GLU A 138 -11.77 -8.29 17.98
CA GLU A 138 -13.04 -8.85 18.39
C GLU A 138 -12.88 -9.78 19.62
N ASN A 139 -13.90 -9.82 20.49
CA ASN A 139 -13.89 -10.73 21.64
C ASN A 139 -14.20 -12.17 21.20
N THR A 140 -13.16 -12.96 20.97
CA THR A 140 -13.29 -14.33 20.43
C THR A 140 -14.01 -15.30 21.39
N LYS A 141 -13.98 -15.06 22.70
CA LYS A 141 -14.58 -15.95 23.72
C LYS A 141 -16.09 -16.12 23.57
N GLU A 142 -16.79 -15.11 23.05
CA GLU A 142 -18.24 -15.21 22.83
C GLU A 142 -18.62 -16.23 21.75
N TYR A 143 -17.65 -16.65 20.95
CA TYR A 143 -17.81 -17.61 19.86
C TYR A 143 -17.48 -19.04 20.27
N ASP A 144 -16.90 -19.29 21.44
CA ASP A 144 -16.56 -20.64 21.95
C ASP A 144 -17.78 -21.57 22.02
N LYS A 145 -18.99 -21.00 22.15
CA LYS A 145 -20.25 -21.74 22.13
C LYS A 145 -20.58 -22.40 20.77
N TYR A 146 -19.94 -21.95 19.70
CA TYR A 146 -20.09 -22.50 18.36
C TYR A 146 -19.01 -23.54 18.01
N ASP A 147 -18.18 -23.92 18.98
CA ASP A 147 -17.21 -24.99 18.79
C ASP A 147 -17.89 -26.31 18.37
N TYR A 148 -17.28 -27.05 17.45
CA TYR A 148 -17.88 -28.25 16.89
C TYR A 148 -18.11 -29.34 17.96
N GLU A 149 -17.29 -29.39 19.02
CA GLU A 149 -17.47 -30.33 20.13
C GLU A 149 -18.74 -30.01 20.93
N ARG A 150 -19.11 -28.72 21.04
CA ARG A 150 -20.39 -28.32 21.62
C ARG A 150 -21.56 -28.85 20.81
N LEU A 151 -21.48 -28.80 19.48
CA LEU A 151 -22.50 -29.33 18.58
C LEU A 151 -22.63 -30.86 18.70
N LEU A 152 -21.50 -31.58 18.78
CA LEU A 152 -21.49 -33.05 18.92
C LEU A 152 -21.98 -33.53 20.29
N SER A 153 -22.03 -32.64 21.29
CA SER A 153 -22.48 -32.93 22.65
C SER A 153 -23.98 -32.65 22.92
N LEU A 154 -24.73 -32.20 21.90
CA LEU A 154 -26.19 -32.00 21.97
C LEU A 154 -26.94 -33.33 21.95
#